data_AF-A0A951E015-F1
#
_entry.id   AF-A0A951E015-F1
#
_cell.length_a   1.000
_cell.length_b   1.000
_cell.length_c   1.000
_cell.angle_alpha   90.00
_cell.angle_beta   90.00
_cell.angle_gamma   90.00
#
_symmetry.space_group_name_H-M   'P 1'
#
loop_
_entity.id
_entity.type
_entity.pdbx_description
1 polymer ?
#
loop_
_entity_poly.entity_id
_entity_poly.type
_entity_poly.pdbx_seq_one_letter_code
_entity_poly.pdbx_strand_id
1 'polypeptide(L)'
;MSILSDVKKLKTGARDLRKFGLTVGGIFVLLGVWLLLRHRATYPFFIGIGGILIVCGVTCPRALKHVYIAWMALAFALGFVMSHVILTFFFFLFVTPIGLLAHLFRRDFLDRRLDKRAASYWIPSAKETKTAESYERQF
;
A
#
# COMPACT_ATOMS: atom_id res chain seq x y z
N MET A 1 2.65 -11.73 6.49
CA MET A 1 2.82 -10.46 7.21
C MET A 1 1.71 -10.37 8.26
N SER A 2 2.01 -10.56 9.55
CA SER A 2 0.97 -10.63 10.58
C SER A 2 0.62 -9.22 11.04
N ILE A 3 -0.52 -8.69 10.56
CA ILE A 3 -1.04 -7.35 10.88
C ILE A 3 -1.08 -7.13 12.41
N LEU A 4 -1.34 -8.19 13.19
CA LEU A 4 -1.35 -8.17 14.65
C LEU A 4 0.03 -7.84 15.26
N SER A 5 1.12 -8.24 14.61
CA SER A 5 2.49 -7.92 15.06
C SER A 5 2.88 -6.47 14.76
N ASP A 6 2.39 -5.91 13.65
CA ASP A 6 2.62 -4.51 13.29
C ASP A 6 1.81 -3.56 14.18
N VAL A 7 0.58 -3.94 14.53
CA VAL A 7 -0.24 -3.22 15.51
C VAL A 7 0.43 -3.21 16.90
N LYS A 8 1.08 -4.31 17.31
CA LYS A 8 1.84 -4.35 18.57
C LYS A 8 3.10 -3.48 18.57
N LYS A 9 3.68 -3.19 17.40
CA LYS A 9 4.83 -2.28 17.25
C LYS A 9 4.45 -0.80 17.22
N LEU A 10 3.16 -0.47 17.21
CA LEU A 10 2.71 0.92 17.23
C LEU A 10 3.21 1.62 18.49
N LYS A 11 3.94 2.71 18.29
CA LYS A 11 4.32 3.63 19.37
C LYS A 11 3.05 4.28 19.90
N THR A 12 2.46 3.72 20.96
CA THR A 12 1.33 4.33 21.68
C THR A 12 1.83 5.33 22.71
N GLY A 13 2.73 6.24 22.31
CA GLY A 13 3.20 7.30 23.17
C GLY A 13 2.10 8.33 23.41
N ALA A 14 2.07 8.97 24.58
CA ALA A 14 1.11 10.04 24.85
C ALA A 14 1.19 11.19 23.84
N ARG A 15 2.37 11.41 23.23
CA ARG A 15 2.59 12.37 22.15
C ARG A 15 1.89 11.98 20.84
N ASP A 16 1.86 10.70 20.49
CA ASP A 16 1.24 10.20 19.26
C ASP A 16 -0.29 10.24 19.35
N LEU A 17 -0.83 9.92 20.52
CA LEU A 17 -2.27 10.06 20.81
C LEU A 17 -2.73 11.53 20.74
N ARG A 18 -1.94 12.46 21.29
CA ARG A 18 -2.25 13.90 21.19
C ARG A 18 -2.21 14.39 19.74
N LYS A 19 -1.20 13.98 18.97
CA LYS A 19 -1.11 14.29 17.53
C LYS A 19 -2.33 13.76 16.78
N PHE A 20 -2.75 12.52 17.05
CA PHE A 20 -3.95 11.94 16.44
C PHE A 20 -5.22 12.75 16.77
N GLY A 21 -5.44 13.09 18.04
CA GLY A 21 -6.58 13.92 18.44
C GLY A 21 -6.58 15.30 17.79
N LEU A 22 -5.40 15.94 17.68
CA LEU A 22 -5.23 17.24 17.03
C LEU A 22 -5.44 17.16 15.51
N THR A 23 -4.89 16.16 14.82
CA THR A 23 -5.01 16.05 13.36
C THR A 23 -6.43 15.66 12.96
N VAL A 24 -7.00 14.63 13.59
CA VAL A 24 -8.36 14.19 13.27
C VAL A 24 -9.36 15.26 13.69
N GLY A 25 -9.25 15.79 14.91
CA GLY A 25 -10.11 16.88 15.38
C GLY A 25 -10.01 18.12 14.51
N GLY A 26 -8.80 18.51 14.09
CA GLY A 26 -8.57 19.62 13.17
C GLY A 26 -9.23 19.41 11.80
N ILE A 27 -9.15 18.20 11.24
CA ILE A 27 -9.84 17.86 9.97
C ILE A 27 -11.36 17.96 10.14
N PHE A 28 -11.92 17.46 11.25
CA PHE A 28 -13.36 17.56 11.52
C PHE A 28 -13.83 19.02 11.69
N VAL A 29 -13.03 19.85 12.34
CA VAL A 29 -13.31 21.30 12.47
C VAL A 29 -13.23 21.99 11.10
N LEU A 30 -12.19 21.72 10.31
CA LEU A 30 -12.07 22.26 8.94
C LEU A 30 -13.24 21.85 8.05
N LEU A 31 -13.64 20.58 8.10
CA LEU A 31 -14.84 20.09 7.41
C LEU A 31 -16.10 20.80 7.90
N GLY A 32 -16.24 21.00 9.21
CA GLY A 32 -17.35 21.73 9.82
C GLY A 32 -17.43 23.20 9.35
N VAL A 33 -16.29 23.89 9.30
CA VAL A 33 -16.18 25.27 8.79
C VAL A 33 -16.49 25.32 7.29
N TRP A 34 -16.00 24.36 6.51
CA TRP A 34 -16.33 24.24 5.08
C TRP A 34 -17.83 24.01 4.86
N LEU A 35 -18.46 23.17 5.69
CA LEU A 35 -19.90 22.90 5.61
C LEU A 35 -20.74 24.11 6.03
N LEU A 36 -20.24 24.91 6.98
CA LEU A 36 -20.82 26.18 7.41
C LEU A 36 -20.80 27.20 6.26
N LEU A 37 -19.70 27.31 5.53
CA LEU A 37 -19.60 28.14 4.31
C LEU A 37 -20.58 27.69 3.20
N ARG A 38 -21.01 26.42 3.22
CA ARG A 38 -22.01 25.85 2.30
C ARG A 38 -23.45 25.93 2.79
N HIS A 39 -23.73 26.63 3.91
CA HIS A 39 -25.05 26.78 4.53
C HIS A 39 -25.82 25.46 4.76
N ARG A 40 -25.13 24.37 5.07
CA ARG A 40 -25.76 23.08 5.38
C ARG A 40 -26.00 22.96 6.89
N ALA A 41 -27.23 22.61 7.29
CA ALA A 41 -27.66 22.51 8.69
C ALA A 41 -26.88 21.47 9.54
N THR A 42 -26.04 20.63 8.93
CA THR A 42 -25.23 19.61 9.62
C THR A 42 -23.93 20.16 10.21
N TYR A 43 -23.59 21.45 9.98
CA TYR A 43 -22.34 22.05 10.46
C TYR A 43 -22.08 21.95 11.98
N PRO A 44 -23.07 22.09 12.91
CA PRO A 44 -22.76 22.13 14.34
C PRO A 44 -22.37 20.75 14.88
N PHE A 45 -22.87 19.67 14.26
CA PHE A 45 -22.47 18.30 14.60
C PHE A 45 -20.98 18.07 14.32
N PHE A 46 -20.50 18.46 13.14
CA PHE A 46 -19.09 18.27 12.76
C PHE A 46 -18.13 19.12 13.60
N ILE A 47 -18.50 20.37 13.89
CA ILE A 47 -17.70 21.25 14.76
C ILE A 47 -17.71 20.75 16.21
N GLY A 48 -18.86 20.32 16.72
CA GLY A 48 -19.00 19.78 18.08
C GLY A 48 -18.21 18.50 18.28
N ILE A 49 -18.30 17.55 17.35
CA ILE A 49 -17.52 16.30 17.37
C ILE A 49 -16.02 16.60 17.28
N GLY A 50 -15.61 17.51 16.38
CA GLY A 50 -14.22 17.94 16.25
C GLY A 50 -13.67 18.58 17.53
N GLY A 51 -14.43 19.47 18.15
CA GLY A 51 -14.07 20.12 19.42
C GLY A 51 -13.95 19.13 20.58
N ILE A 52 -14.92 18.22 20.73
CA ILE A 52 -14.88 17.14 21.74
C ILE A 52 -13.66 16.26 21.54
N LEU A 53 -13.31 15.92 20.28
CA LEU A 53 -12.15 15.09 19.98
C LEU A 53 -10.83 15.77 20.34
N ILE A 54 -10.71 17.08 20.08
CA ILE A 54 -9.55 17.89 20.47
C ILE A 54 -9.44 17.97 22.00
N VAL A 55 -10.52 18.31 22.69
CA VAL A 55 -10.55 18.42 24.15
C VAL A 55 -10.24 17.07 24.80
N CYS A 56 -10.83 15.98 24.31
CA CYS A 56 -10.58 14.63 24.80
C CYS A 56 -9.14 14.18 24.51
N GLY A 57 -8.58 14.56 23.36
CA GLY A 57 -7.17 14.32 23.02
C GLY A 57 -6.17 15.04 23.93
N VAL A 58 -6.54 16.22 24.47
CA VAL A 58 -5.70 16.98 25.40
C VAL A 58 -5.88 16.52 26.85
N THR A 59 -7.12 16.28 27.28
CA THR A 59 -7.46 16.01 28.69
C THR A 59 -7.37 14.54 29.08
N CYS A 60 -7.75 13.59 28.22
CA CYS A 60 -7.79 12.17 28.57
C CYS A 60 -7.29 11.26 27.42
N PRO A 61 -5.96 11.22 27.18
CA PRO A 61 -5.38 10.39 26.12
C PRO A 61 -5.64 8.88 26.31
N ARG A 62 -5.91 8.42 27.54
CA ARG A 62 -6.17 6.98 27.80
C ARG A 62 -7.43 6.45 27.12
N ALA A 63 -8.50 7.25 27.05
CA ALA A 63 -9.71 6.86 26.32
C ALA A 63 -9.45 6.82 24.81
N LEU A 64 -8.70 7.81 24.31
CA LEU A 64 -8.34 7.91 22.90
C LEU A 64 -7.40 6.79 22.44
N LYS A 65 -6.69 6.12 23.36
CA LYS A 65 -5.82 4.97 23.06
C LYS A 65 -6.57 3.84 22.35
N HIS A 66 -7.76 3.47 22.85
CA HIS A 66 -8.53 2.35 22.28
C HIS A 66 -9.01 2.68 20.87
N VAL A 67 -9.51 3.90 20.68
CA VAL A 67 -9.93 4.43 19.37
C VAL A 67 -8.75 4.49 18.41
N TYR A 68 -7.59 4.98 18.85
CA TYR A 68 -6.38 5.05 18.04
C TYR A 68 -5.92 3.66 17.58
N ILE A 69 -5.92 2.66 18.48
CA ILE A 69 -5.53 1.30 18.12
C ILE A 69 -6.52 0.70 17.10
N ALA A 70 -7.83 0.87 17.31
CA ALA A 70 -8.84 0.39 16.37
C ALA A 70 -8.71 1.07 15.00
N TRP A 71 -8.51 2.39 15.00
CA TRP A 71 -8.29 3.17 13.78
C TRP A 71 -7.03 2.74 13.02
N MET A 72 -5.92 2.54 13.74
CA MET A 72 -4.67 2.08 13.14
C MET A 72 -4.77 0.65 12.61
N ALA A 73 -5.49 -0.25 13.31
CA ALA A 73 -5.75 -1.60 12.81
C ALA A 73 -6.54 -1.58 11.49
N LEU A 74 -7.55 -0.71 11.39
CA LEU A 74 -8.30 -0.48 10.15
C LEU A 74 -7.38 0.08 9.06
N ALA A 75 -6.54 1.08 9.38
CA ALA A 75 -5.59 1.65 8.44
C ALA A 75 -4.60 0.60 7.90
N PHE A 76 -4.10 -0.31 8.74
CA PHE A 76 -3.25 -1.42 8.30
C PHE A 76 -3.99 -2.41 7.39
N ALA A 77 -5.21 -2.80 7.76
CA ALA A 77 -6.03 -3.68 6.93
C ALA A 77 -6.30 -3.05 5.55
N LEU A 78 -6.63 -1.77 5.53
CA LEU A 78 -6.84 -1.01 4.31
C LEU A 78 -5.54 -0.91 3.50
N GLY A 79 -4.40 -0.66 4.15
CA GLY A 79 -3.09 -0.64 3.50
C GLY A 79 -2.76 -1.97 2.83
N PHE A 80 -2.99 -3.10 3.51
CA PHE A 80 -2.80 -4.43 2.96
C PHE A 80 -3.66 -4.65 1.71
N VAL A 81 -4.96 -4.32 1.78
CA VAL A 81 -5.87 -4.42 0.64
C VAL A 81 -5.41 -3.51 -0.50
N MET A 82 -5.08 -2.26 -0.22
CA MET A 82 -4.62 -1.30 -1.22
C MET A 82 -3.35 -1.75 -1.93
N SER A 83 -2.37 -2.31 -1.22
CA SER A 83 -1.17 -2.87 -1.85
C SER A 83 -1.51 -3.99 -2.85
N HIS A 84 -2.44 -4.88 -2.50
CA HIS A 84 -2.89 -5.95 -3.40
C HIS A 84 -3.67 -5.39 -4.59
N VAL A 85 -4.54 -4.42 -4.36
CA VAL A 85 -5.32 -3.77 -5.41
C VAL A 85 -4.39 -3.07 -6.40
N ILE A 86 -3.44 -2.27 -5.91
CA ILE A 86 -2.46 -1.56 -6.77
C ILE A 86 -1.65 -2.57 -7.58
N LEU A 87 -1.15 -3.65 -6.96
CA LEU A 87 -0.38 -4.67 -7.67
C LEU A 87 -1.23 -5.37 -8.74
N THR A 88 -2.48 -5.70 -8.42
CA THR A 88 -3.43 -6.32 -9.36
C THR A 88 -3.71 -5.38 -10.53
N PHE A 89 -4.01 -4.12 -10.25
CA PHE A 89 -4.20 -3.10 -11.29
C PHE A 89 -2.96 -2.95 -12.16
N PHE A 90 -1.78 -2.88 -11.56
CA PHE A 90 -0.54 -2.76 -12.31
C PHE A 90 -0.33 -3.97 -13.24
N PHE A 91 -0.57 -5.18 -12.74
CA PHE A 91 -0.45 -6.39 -13.55
C PHE A 91 -1.46 -6.43 -14.70
N PHE A 92 -2.72 -6.08 -14.45
CA PHE A 92 -3.76 -6.08 -15.48
C PHE A 92 -3.64 -4.92 -16.47
N LEU A 93 -3.15 -3.76 -16.03
CA LEU A 93 -3.07 -2.57 -16.87
C LEU A 93 -1.78 -2.47 -17.67
N PHE A 94 -0.66 -3.02 -17.16
CA PHE A 94 0.62 -2.97 -17.83
C PHE A 94 1.07 -4.36 -18.31
N VAL A 95 1.19 -5.33 -17.41
CA VAL A 95 1.80 -6.63 -17.75
C VAL A 95 0.91 -7.42 -18.72
N THR A 96 -0.39 -7.47 -18.46
CA THR A 96 -1.35 -8.24 -19.26
C THR A 96 -1.47 -7.71 -20.69
N PRO A 97 -1.64 -6.41 -20.96
CA PRO A 97 -1.68 -5.93 -22.34
C PRO A 97 -0.34 -6.09 -23.06
N ILE A 98 0.80 -5.94 -22.38
CA ILE A 98 2.11 -6.22 -22.98
C ILE A 98 2.19 -7.70 -23.39
N GLY A 99 1.77 -8.63 -22.52
CA GLY A 99 1.73 -10.06 -22.83
C GLY A 99 0.74 -10.39 -23.95
N LEU A 100 -0.43 -9.73 -23.98
CA LEU A 100 -1.44 -9.91 -25.02
C LEU A 100 -0.95 -9.37 -26.38
N LEU A 101 -0.28 -8.22 -26.39
CA LEU A 101 0.37 -7.68 -27.59
C LEU A 101 1.48 -8.63 -28.07
N ALA A 102 2.34 -9.12 -27.17
CA ALA A 102 3.37 -10.10 -27.52
C ALA A 102 2.76 -11.37 -28.14
N HIS A 103 1.64 -11.84 -27.60
CA HIS A 103 0.89 -12.97 -28.14
C HIS A 103 0.32 -12.68 -29.54
N LEU A 104 -0.28 -11.49 -29.74
CA LEU A 104 -0.83 -11.06 -31.02
C LEU A 104 0.26 -10.94 -32.10
N PHE A 105 1.40 -10.36 -31.75
CA PHE A 105 2.57 -10.25 -32.63
C PHE A 105 3.36 -11.57 -32.77
N ARG A 106 2.87 -12.68 -32.17
CA ARG A 106 3.54 -14.00 -32.12
C ARG A 106 5.00 -13.94 -31.67
N ARG A 107 5.40 -12.91 -30.91
CA ARG A 107 6.74 -12.81 -30.34
C ARG A 107 6.80 -13.71 -29.11
N ASP A 108 7.48 -14.84 -29.26
CA ASP A 108 7.80 -15.72 -28.16
C ASP A 108 9.13 -15.28 -27.55
N PHE A 109 9.08 -14.46 -26.51
CA PHE A 109 10.30 -14.01 -25.82
C PHE A 109 10.97 -15.11 -24.99
N LEU A 110 10.28 -16.23 -24.78
CA LEU A 110 10.70 -17.31 -23.87
C LEU A 110 10.88 -18.64 -24.60
N ASP A 111 10.86 -18.67 -25.95
CA ASP A 111 10.90 -19.87 -26.78
C ASP A 111 10.04 -21.02 -26.21
N ARG A 112 8.82 -20.68 -25.76
CA ARG A 112 7.90 -21.63 -25.11
C ARG A 112 7.25 -22.60 -26.09
N ARG A 113 7.32 -22.34 -27.39
CA ARG A 113 6.83 -23.26 -28.41
C ARG A 113 7.68 -24.53 -28.46
N LEU A 114 7.06 -25.66 -28.10
CA LEU A 114 7.66 -26.99 -28.25
C LEU A 114 7.77 -27.36 -29.74
N ASP A 115 8.98 -27.28 -30.29
CA ASP A 115 9.30 -27.81 -31.61
C ASP A 115 9.45 -29.35 -31.56
N LYS A 116 8.43 -30.05 -32.08
CA LYS A 116 8.42 -31.52 -32.16
C LYS A 116 9.47 -32.08 -33.13
N ARG A 117 10.11 -31.25 -33.95
CA ARG A 117 11.17 -31.65 -34.89
C ARG A 117 12.57 -31.39 -34.34
N ALA A 118 12.70 -30.69 -33.21
CA ALA A 118 13.98 -30.44 -32.60
C ALA A 118 14.54 -31.73 -31.96
N ALA A 119 15.77 -32.09 -32.30
CA ALA A 119 16.46 -33.24 -31.71
C ALA A 119 16.81 -33.03 -30.22
N SER A 120 16.96 -31.77 -29.80
CA SER A 120 17.19 -31.37 -28.42
C SER A 120 16.84 -29.90 -28.24
N TYR A 121 16.24 -29.54 -27.09
CA TYR A 121 15.99 -28.15 -26.68
C TYR A 121 17.20 -27.54 -25.96
N TRP A 122 18.32 -28.26 -25.89
CA TRP A 122 19.53 -27.78 -25.25
C TRP A 122 20.10 -26.59 -26.02
N ILE A 123 20.10 -25.41 -25.40
CA ILE A 123 20.73 -24.22 -25.95
C ILE A 123 22.24 -24.35 -25.69
N PRO A 124 23.08 -24.55 -26.73
CA PRO A 124 24.51 -24.65 -26.53
C PRO A 124 25.04 -23.31 -26.02
N SER A 125 25.72 -23.34 -24.87
CA SER A 125 26.44 -22.19 -24.34
C SER A 125 27.48 -21.74 -25.37
N ALA A 126 27.46 -20.45 -25.72
CA ALA A 126 28.47 -19.88 -26.60
C ALA A 126 29.86 -20.20 -26.04
N LYS A 127 30.72 -20.81 -26.86
CA LYS A 127 32.10 -21.13 -26.47
C LYS A 127 32.91 -19.84 -26.40
N GLU A 128 32.69 -19.05 -25.37
CA GLU A 128 33.65 -18.02 -24.99
C GLU A 128 34.86 -18.71 -24.35
N THR A 129 36.06 -18.26 -24.72
CA THR A 129 37.33 -18.71 -24.15
C THR A 129 37.35 -18.34 -22.66
N LYS A 130 36.99 -19.30 -21.80
CA LYS A 130 36.98 -19.15 -20.34
C LYS A 130 38.38 -18.77 -19.84
N THR A 131 38.58 -17.48 -19.61
CA THR A 131 39.77 -16.93 -18.97
C THR A 131 39.59 -16.96 -17.45
N ALA A 132 40.68 -16.84 -16.68
CA ALA A 132 40.59 -16.82 -15.21
C ALA A 132 39.62 -15.72 -14.70
N GLU A 133 39.63 -14.55 -15.33
CA GLU A 133 38.72 -13.43 -15.04
C GLU A 133 37.23 -13.75 -15.27
N SER A 134 36.91 -14.69 -16.17
CA SER A 134 35.52 -15.11 -16.41
C SER A 134 34.92 -15.85 -15.21
N TYR A 135 35.75 -16.44 -14.35
CA TYR A 135 35.28 -17.11 -13.13
C TYR A 135 34.95 -16.12 -12.00
N GLU A 136 35.41 -14.87 -12.08
CA GLU A 136 35.05 -13.84 -11.11
C GLU A 136 33.65 -13.24 -11.38
N ARG A 137 33.09 -13.46 -12.58
CA ARG A 137 31.76 -12.98 -13.01
C ARG A 137 30.85 -14.15 -13.35
N GLN A 138 30.59 -14.99 -12.36
CA GLN A 138 29.88 -16.25 -12.54
C GLN A 138 28.34 -16.12 -12.61
N PHE A 139 27.79 -14.93 -12.33
CA PHE A 139 26.35 -14.64 -12.29
C PHE A 139 25.98 -13.51 -13.25
#